data_AF-A0A957QX62-F1
#
_entry.id   AF-A0A957QX62-F1
#
_cell.length_a   1.000
_cell.length_b   1.000
_cell.length_c   1.000
_cell.angle_alpha   90.00
_cell.angle_beta   90.00
_cell.angle_gamma   90.00
#
_symmetry.space_group_name_H-M   'P 1'
#
loop_
_entity.id
_entity.type
_entity.pdbx_description
1 polymer ?
#
loop_
_entity_poly.entity_id
_entity_poly.type
_entity_poly.pdbx_seq_one_letter_code
_entity_poly.pdbx_strand_id
1 'polypeptide(L)' 'YGPVPIDGIELDGAIVQAGRDYFALTDPNINVIIGDGRYELNQLTDQYDIITVDAYKVPYIPWHLTT' A
#
# COMPACT_ATOMS: atom_id res chain seq x y z
N TYR A 1 13.85 -15.63 -11.69
CA TYR A 1 12.58 -14.88 -11.59
C TYR A 1 12.98 -13.44 -11.34
N GLY A 2 12.57 -12.51 -12.19
CA GLY A 2 12.89 -11.08 -12.00
C GLY A 2 12.27 -10.52 -10.72
N PRO A 3 12.35 -9.20 -10.49
CA PRO A 3 11.71 -8.62 -9.30
C PRO A 3 10.19 -8.83 -9.35
N VAL A 4 9.60 -9.14 -8.20
CA VAL A 4 8.15 -9.36 -8.06
C VAL A 4 7.44 -8.00 -8.15
N PRO A 5 6.45 -7.81 -9.05
CA PRO A 5 5.66 -6.57 -9.08
C PRO A 5 4.86 -6.41 -7.80
N ILE A 6 4.89 -5.21 -7.22
CA ILE A 6 4.19 -4.88 -5.97
C ILE A 6 3.46 -3.55 -6.16
N ASP A 7 2.18 -3.53 -5.81
CA ASP A 7 1.44 -2.29 -5.57
C ASP A 7 1.34 -2.04 -4.06
N GLY A 8 1.75 -0.84 -3.63
CA GLY A 8 1.62 -0.40 -2.24
C GLY A 8 0.69 0.79 -2.15
N ILE A 9 -0.43 0.67 -1.42
CA ILE A 9 -1.37 1.77 -1.19
C ILE A 9 -1.09 2.38 0.18
N GLU A 10 -0.81 3.67 0.23
CA GLU A 10 -0.60 4.44 1.47
C GLU A 10 -1.47 5.70 1.45
N LEU A 11 -2.15 5.99 2.56
CA LEU A 11 -3.04 7.16 2.65
C LEU A 11 -2.24 8.46 2.72
N ASP A 12 -1.13 8.47 3.45
CA ASP A 12 -0.34 9.66 3.73
C ASP A 12 0.93 9.73 2.86
N GLY A 13 0.91 10.64 1.88
CA GLY A 13 2.07 10.90 1.03
C GLY A 13 3.33 11.33 1.80
N ALA A 14 3.22 11.89 3.01
CA ALA A 14 4.38 12.22 3.84
C ALA A 14 5.08 10.96 4.38
N ILE A 15 4.33 9.88 4.66
CA ILE A 15 4.90 8.58 5.04
C ILE A 15 5.65 7.96 3.86
N VAL A 16 5.09 8.04 2.65
CA VAL A 16 5.78 7.61 1.42
C VAL A 16 7.08 8.39 1.22
N GLN A 17 7.05 9.71 1.42
CA GLN A 17 8.24 10.55 1.30
C GLN A 17 9.30 10.16 2.35
N ALA A 18 8.91 9.95 3.60
CA ALA A 18 9.81 9.47 4.65
C ALA A 18 10.40 8.09 4.30
N GLY A 19 9.60 7.19 3.71
CA GLY A 19 10.06 5.89 3.20
C GLY A 19 11.18 6.03 2.17
N ARG A 20 11.05 6.99 1.25
CA ARG A 20 12.05 7.29 0.23
C ARG A 20 13.31 7.91 0.82
N ASP A 21 13.16 8.88 1.71
CA ASP A 21 14.26 9.65 2.28
C ASP A 21 15.10 8.84 3.29
N TYR A 22 14.46 7.95 4.05
CA TYR A 22 15.10 7.29 5.20
C TYR A 22 15.12 5.75 5.14
N PHE A 23 14.29 5.10 4.31
CA PHE A 23 14.10 3.64 4.34
C PHE A 23 14.27 2.94 2.98
N ALA A 24 14.90 3.60 2.00
CA ALA A 24 15.20 3.03 0.68
C ALA A 24 13.98 2.50 -0.09
N LEU A 25 12.81 3.14 0.05
CA LEU A 25 11.60 2.87 -0.76
C LEU A 25 11.79 3.37 -2.21
N THR A 26 12.73 2.79 -2.93
CA THR A 26 13.16 3.20 -4.28
C THR A 26 13.20 2.06 -5.28
N ASP A 27 12.76 0.86 -4.88
CA ASP A 27 12.76 -0.32 -5.75
C ASP A 27 11.86 -0.11 -6.98
N PRO A 28 12.36 -0.38 -8.19
CA PRO A 28 11.63 -0.07 -9.43
C PRO A 28 10.42 -0.99 -9.67
N ASN A 29 10.31 -2.10 -8.95
CA ASN A 29 9.18 -3.03 -9.02
C ASN A 29 8.06 -2.70 -8.01
N ILE A 30 8.20 -1.62 -7.23
CA ILE A 30 7.17 -1.14 -6.32
C ILE A 30 6.48 0.09 -6.93
N ASN A 31 5.21 -0.05 -7.24
CA ASN A 31 4.33 1.05 -7.59
C ASN A 31 3.60 1.55 -6.33
N VAL A 32 3.89 2.79 -5.93
CA VAL A 32 3.28 3.40 -4.73
C VAL A 32 2.09 4.25 -5.15
N ILE A 33 0.92 3.89 -4.64
CA ILE A 33 -0.37 4.56 -4.86
C ILE A 33 -0.72 5.33 -3.59
N ILE A 34 -0.94 6.64 -3.71
CA ILE A 34 -1.31 7.48 -2.56
C ILE A 34 -2.83 7.66 -2.55
N GLY A 35 -3.52 7.08 -1.56
CA GLY A 35 -4.99 7.13 -1.48
C GLY A 35 -5.58 6.24 -0.39
N ASP A 36 -6.91 6.25 -0.26
CA ASP A 36 -7.63 5.37 0.68
C ASP A 36 -7.52 3.91 0.26
N GLY A 37 -7.01 3.06 1.16
CA GLY A 37 -6.73 1.66 0.88
C GLY A 37 -7.90 0.86 0.31
N ARG A 38 -9.14 1.13 0.73
CA ARG A 38 -10.31 0.43 0.18
C ARG A 38 -10.72 1.00 -1.15
N TYR A 39 -10.78 2.32 -1.27
CA TYR A 39 -11.17 2.96 -2.51
C TYR A 39 -10.23 2.54 -3.64
N GLU A 40 -8.92 2.67 -3.42
CA GLU A 40 -7.90 2.35 -4.41
C GLU A 40 -7.89 0.85 -4.75
N LEU A 41 -7.95 -0.04 -3.74
CA LEU A 41 -8.01 -1.49 -3.98
C LEU A 41 -9.19 -1.89 -4.89
N ASN A 42 -10.34 -1.21 -4.77
CA ASN A 42 -11.51 -1.46 -5.62
C ASN A 42 -11.37 -0.92 -7.05
N GLN A 43 -10.38 -0.06 -7.33
CA GLN A 43 -10.09 0.41 -8.68
C GLN A 43 -9.06 -0.46 -9.41
N LEU A 44 -8.31 -1.31 -8.70
CA LEU A 44 -7.29 -2.18 -9.28
C LEU A 44 -7.94 -3.29 -10.12
N THR A 45 -7.39 -3.52 -11.32
CA THR A 45 -7.90 -4.52 -12.26
C THR A 45 -7.02 -5.77 -12.38
N ASP A 46 -5.81 -5.72 -11.80
CA ASP A 46 -4.86 -6.80 -11.85
C ASP A 46 -5.22 -7.93 -10.86
N GLN A 47 -4.71 -9.14 -11.13
CA GLN A 47 -4.86 -10.29 -10.24
C GLN A 47 -3.65 -10.39 -9.31
N TYR A 48 -3.91 -10.56 -8.02
CA TYR A 48 -2.89 -10.66 -6.98
C TYR A 48 -2.86 -12.06 -6.38
N ASP A 49 -1.67 -12.64 -6.27
CA ASP A 49 -1.46 -13.92 -5.59
C ASP A 49 -1.54 -13.77 -4.06
N ILE A 50 -1.12 -12.60 -3.53
CA ILE A 50 -1.06 -12.29 -2.11
C ILE A 50 -1.53 -10.85 -1.90
N ILE A 51 -2.39 -10.65 -0.90
CA ILE A 51 -2.81 -9.34 -0.41
C ILE A 51 -2.47 -9.25 1.08
N THR A 52 -1.69 -8.24 1.47
CA THR A 52 -1.37 -7.93 2.86
C THR A 52 -1.95 -6.58 3.24
N VAL A 53 -2.59 -6.50 4.40
CA VAL A 53 -3.15 -5.25 4.93
C VAL A 53 -2.42 -4.91 6.23
N ASP A 54 -1.69 -3.80 6.21
CA ASP A 54 -1.04 -3.20 7.38
C ASP A 54 -1.58 -1.78 7.57
N ALA A 55 -2.57 -1.63 8.44
CA ALA A 55 -3.24 -0.36 8.68
C ALA A 55 -3.00 0.12 10.12
N TYR A 56 -2.62 1.39 10.27
CA TYR A 56 -2.33 2.01 11.57
C TYR A 56 -3.51 1.91 12.55
N LYS A 57 -3.21 1.67 13.84
CA LYS A 57 -4.21 1.38 14.88
C LYS A 57 -4.06 2.28 16.11
N VAL A 58 -5.09 3.08 16.41
CA VAL A 58 -5.70 3.19 17.76
C VAL A 58 -7.14 3.73 17.62
N PRO A 59 -8.20 3.18 18.24
CA PRO A 59 -8.29 1.95 19.04
C PRO A 59 -8.76 0.70 18.27
N TYR A 60 -9.12 0.78 16.98
CA TYR A 60 -9.55 -0.35 16.16
C TYR A 60 -9.16 -0.18 14.70
N ILE A 61 -9.06 -1.30 13.96
CA ILE A 61 -9.02 -1.27 12.49
C ILE A 61 -10.35 -0.64 12.04
N PRO A 62 -10.33 0.39 11.17
CA PRO A 62 -11.56 0.97 10.64
C PRO A 62 -12.49 -0.13 10.12
N TRP A 63 -13.73 -0.20 10.62
CA TRP A 63 -14.63 -1.36 10.40
C TRP A 63 -14.82 -1.70 8.91
N HIS A 64 -14.76 -0.68 8.07
CA HIS A 64 -14.89 -0.83 6.64
C HIS A 64 -13.73 -1.65 6.00
N LEU A 65 -12.60 -1.87 6.68
CA LEU A 65 -11.46 -2.71 6.23
C LEU A 65 -11.61 -4.17 6.71
N THR A 66 -12.71 -4.51 7.40
CA THR A 66 -12.93 -5.85 7.99
C THR A 66 -13.98 -6.69 7.26
N THR A 67 -14.47 -6.21 6.11
CA THR A 67 -15.49 -6.84 5.26
C THR A 67 -15.03 -6.80 3.81
#